data_AF-A0A6P8FHB9-F1
#
_entry.id   AF-A0A6P8FHB9-F1
#
_cell.length_a   1.000
_cell.length_b   1.000
_cell.length_c   1.000
_cell.angle_alpha   90.00
_cell.angle_beta   90.00
_cell.angle_gamma   90.00
#
_symmetry.space_group_name_H-M   'P 1'
#
loop_
_entity.id
_entity.type
_entity.pdbx_description
1 polymer ?
#
loop_
_entity_poly.entity_id
_entity_poly.type
_entity_poly.pdbx_seq_one_letter_code
_entity_poly.pdbx_strand_id
1 'polypeptide(L)'
;MGSLAGLNQLDYLTDYHGQLAFIYTGRIGYHFGSHWTYGYRTSATFGAFCGNMVKKKRVRLIAEMARKIRAYRELKNRPTESQRYALDYETMTRPFTGKTLPVLAWEDVRRESRLFTLLASMRMFGVGRIFTRKSWLEEHIEPCYWKITKVKVDYTAEDMDHGKAWGVMTFKGKQEDKEREVENAMHHDWRLLPKHEEADFTRFEPVPEPPIRYVIYPPLLRAMILAQKGLSTTEEPMLPLRRDILLSKEYFRNQDQERQRQRQAGEGTPV
;
A
#
# COMPACT_ATOMS: atom_id res chain seq x y z
N MET A 1 15.06 53.96 8.32
CA MET A 1 14.73 52.61 8.81
C MET A 1 14.02 52.73 10.14
N GLY A 2 12.98 51.92 10.38
CA GLY A 2 12.24 51.83 11.65
C GLY A 2 10.96 52.68 11.65
N SER A 3 9.82 52.14 11.20
CA SER A 3 8.91 51.19 11.87
C SER A 3 7.93 51.91 12.81
N LEU A 4 6.68 52.05 12.34
CA LEU A 4 5.53 52.55 13.09
C LEU A 4 4.72 51.37 13.62
N ALA A 5 4.44 51.43 14.92
CA ALA A 5 3.55 50.54 15.65
C ALA A 5 2.09 50.73 15.21
N GLY A 6 1.36 49.62 15.09
CA GLY A 6 -0.08 49.58 14.89
C GLY A 6 -0.62 48.24 15.38
N LEU A 7 -1.05 48.22 16.63
CA LEU A 7 -1.73 47.12 17.31
C LEU A 7 -3.01 46.76 16.57
N ASN A 8 -3.20 45.48 16.24
CA ASN A 8 -4.53 44.92 15.96
C ASN A 8 -4.72 43.66 16.81
N GLN A 9 -5.83 43.71 17.52
CA GLN A 9 -6.31 42.84 18.57
C GLN A 9 -6.77 41.50 17.97
N LEU A 10 -6.26 40.39 18.50
CA LEU A 10 -6.70 39.03 18.15
C LEU A 10 -7.83 38.64 19.11
N ASP A 11 -9.08 38.72 18.65
CA ASP A 11 -10.20 38.08 19.33
C ASP A 11 -10.21 36.58 18.98
N TYR A 12 -9.84 35.77 19.96
CA TYR A 12 -9.96 34.31 19.91
C TYR A 12 -11.39 33.92 20.31
N LEU A 13 -12.18 33.46 19.35
CA LEU A 13 -13.38 32.66 19.62
C LEU A 13 -13.06 31.20 19.30
N THR A 14 -12.80 30.44 20.37
CA THR A 14 -12.70 28.99 20.35
C THR A 14 -14.09 28.39 20.20
N ASP A 15 -14.32 27.64 19.13
CA ASP A 15 -15.46 26.73 19.03
C ASP A 15 -14.99 25.28 18.88
N TYR A 16 -15.68 24.40 19.62
CA TYR A 16 -15.47 22.96 19.73
C TYR A 16 -15.75 22.28 18.38
N HIS A 17 -14.68 21.98 17.63
CA HIS A 17 -14.50 20.95 16.60
C HIS A 17 -13.54 21.49 15.53
N GLY A 18 -12.24 21.30 15.77
CA GLY A 18 -11.17 21.84 14.95
C GLY A 18 -11.15 21.30 13.51
N GLN A 19 -11.70 22.08 12.57
CA GLN A 19 -11.33 22.07 11.16
C GLN A 19 -11.23 23.50 10.64
N LEU A 20 -10.00 23.92 10.31
CA LEU A 20 -9.69 25.17 9.61
C LEU A 20 -10.10 25.04 8.14
N ALA A 21 -11.11 25.80 7.72
CA ALA A 21 -11.48 25.96 6.31
C ALA A 21 -10.96 27.30 5.78
N PHE A 22 -9.95 27.24 4.91
CA PHE A 22 -9.46 28.40 4.15
C PHE A 22 -10.37 28.65 2.95
N ILE A 23 -11.08 29.78 2.92
CA ILE A 23 -11.85 30.22 1.74
C ILE A 23 -11.01 31.28 1.01
N TYR A 24 -10.43 30.91 -0.13
CA TYR A 24 -9.79 31.83 -1.07
C TYR A 24 -10.83 32.39 -2.04
N THR A 25 -11.18 33.68 -1.92
CA THR A 25 -11.92 34.42 -2.96
C THR A 25 -10.92 35.13 -3.87
N GLY A 26 -10.52 34.48 -4.97
CA GLY A 26 -9.67 35.04 -6.00
C GLY A 26 -10.48 35.57 -7.19
N ARG A 27 -10.54 36.90 -7.33
CA ARG A 27 -11.14 37.66 -8.43
C ARG A 27 -10.12 37.75 -9.56
N ILE A 28 -10.38 37.14 -10.72
CA ILE A 28 -9.51 37.26 -11.90
C ILE A 28 -10.30 37.95 -13.02
N GLY A 29 -9.92 39.19 -13.33
CA GLY A 29 -10.36 39.92 -14.51
C GLY A 29 -9.38 39.69 -15.65
N TYR A 30 -9.90 39.40 -16.84
CA TYR A 30 -9.11 39.40 -18.08
C TYR A 30 -9.65 40.47 -19.02
N HIS A 31 -8.82 41.49 -19.26
CA HIS A 31 -8.88 42.36 -20.44
C HIS A 31 -8.44 41.54 -21.65
N PHE A 32 -9.20 41.55 -22.75
CA PHE A 32 -8.64 41.26 -24.07
C PHE A 32 -9.26 42.15 -25.15
N GLY A 33 -8.37 42.70 -25.97
CA GLY A 33 -8.62 43.78 -26.91
C GLY A 33 -9.44 43.39 -28.14
N SER A 34 -10.17 44.40 -28.59
CA SER A 34 -10.90 44.51 -29.84
C SER A 34 -9.98 44.77 -31.03
N HIS A 35 -10.05 43.92 -32.04
CA HIS A 35 -10.01 44.27 -33.46
C HIS A 35 -10.26 42.99 -34.24
N TRP A 36 -11.25 42.96 -35.12
CA TRP A 36 -11.17 42.50 -36.51
C TRP A 36 -12.53 42.76 -37.18
N THR A 37 -12.41 43.09 -38.45
CA THR A 37 -13.30 43.85 -39.31
C THR A 37 -14.54 43.11 -39.80
N TYR A 38 -15.57 43.91 -40.08
CA TYR A 38 -16.83 43.57 -40.75
C TYR A 38 -16.63 42.76 -42.04
N GLY A 39 -17.39 41.65 -42.15
CA GLY A 39 -17.60 40.92 -43.39
C GLY A 39 -19.04 40.40 -43.43
N TYR A 40 -19.89 41.05 -44.23
CA TYR A 40 -21.26 40.64 -44.50
C TYR A 40 -21.26 39.37 -45.38
N ARG A 41 -22.02 38.33 -45.01
CA ARG A 41 -23.01 37.69 -45.90
C ARG A 41 -23.73 36.47 -45.29
N THR A 42 -25.03 36.46 -45.59
CA THR A 42 -25.91 35.30 -45.89
C THR A 42 -26.33 34.34 -44.78
N SER A 43 -27.53 34.63 -44.28
CA SER A 43 -28.73 33.77 -44.30
C SER A 43 -28.65 32.34 -43.78
N ALA A 44 -29.44 32.13 -42.72
CA ALA A 44 -30.37 31.03 -42.53
C ALA A 44 -29.78 29.62 -42.40
N THR A 45 -29.56 29.21 -41.15
CA THR A 45 -30.01 27.89 -40.68
C THR A 45 -30.57 28.03 -39.27
N PHE A 46 -31.80 27.56 -39.08
CA PHE A 46 -32.43 27.33 -37.80
C PHE A 46 -31.58 26.31 -37.02
N GLY A 47 -30.73 26.79 -36.12
CA GLY A 47 -30.02 25.96 -35.14
C GLY A 47 -30.77 26.01 -33.82
N ALA A 48 -31.61 25.01 -33.56
CA ALA A 48 -32.24 24.83 -32.27
C ALA A 48 -31.16 24.80 -31.17
N PHE A 49 -31.16 25.81 -30.31
CA PHE A 49 -30.41 25.81 -29.06
C PHE A 49 -30.99 24.68 -28.18
N CYS A 50 -30.45 23.47 -28.32
CA CYS A 50 -30.72 22.38 -27.41
C CYS A 50 -30.05 22.75 -26.08
N GLY A 51 -30.83 23.37 -25.19
CA GLY A 51 -30.41 23.65 -23.83
C GLY A 51 -29.99 22.35 -23.18
N ASN A 52 -28.69 22.22 -22.89
CA ASN A 52 -28.16 21.13 -22.08
C ASN A 52 -28.71 21.30 -20.65
N MET A 53 -29.93 20.83 -20.41
CA MET A 53 -30.51 20.68 -19.08
C MET A 53 -29.58 19.75 -18.30
N VAL A 54 -28.77 20.31 -17.40
CA VAL A 54 -28.06 19.54 -16.39
C VAL A 54 -29.12 18.82 -15.57
N LYS A 55 -29.36 17.55 -15.91
CA LYS A 55 -30.36 16.71 -15.23
C LYS A 55 -29.95 16.60 -13.76
N LYS A 56 -30.68 17.29 -12.87
CA LYS A 56 -30.47 17.18 -11.41
C LYS A 56 -30.57 15.70 -11.03
N LYS A 57 -29.49 15.13 -10.47
CA LYS A 57 -29.47 13.73 -10.03
C LYS A 57 -30.58 13.54 -8.98
N ARG A 58 -31.59 12.73 -9.29
CA ARG A 58 -32.64 12.37 -8.32
C ARG A 58 -32.00 11.62 -7.17
N VAL A 59 -32.26 12.08 -5.94
CA VAL A 59 -31.75 11.45 -4.71
C VAL A 59 -32.40 10.07 -4.56
N ARG A 60 -31.58 9.01 -4.48
CA ARG A 60 -32.05 7.63 -4.31
C ARG A 60 -31.99 7.24 -2.84
N LEU A 61 -32.97 7.68 -2.04
CA LEU A 61 -33.01 7.47 -0.59
C LEU A 61 -32.90 5.98 -0.20
N ILE A 62 -33.59 5.10 -0.93
CA ILE A 62 -33.54 3.65 -0.68
C ILE A 62 -32.13 3.10 -0.92
N ALA A 63 -31.42 3.59 -1.94
CA ALA A 63 -30.06 3.14 -2.24
C ALA A 63 -29.07 3.57 -1.15
N GLU A 64 -29.21 4.80 -0.64
CA GLU A 64 -28.41 5.30 0.49
C GLU A 64 -28.68 4.50 1.77
N MET A 65 -29.95 4.21 2.08
CA MET A 65 -30.35 3.40 3.23
C MET A 65 -29.82 1.97 3.13
N ALA A 66 -29.96 1.32 1.96
CA ALA A 66 -29.43 -0.01 1.74
C ALA A 66 -27.90 -0.06 1.87
N ARG A 67 -27.18 0.97 1.40
CA ARG A 67 -25.72 1.07 1.55
C ARG A 67 -25.32 1.12 3.03
N LYS A 68 -26.01 1.95 3.84
CA LYS A 68 -25.75 2.05 5.29
C LYS A 68 -26.03 0.74 6.02
N ILE A 69 -27.15 0.07 5.70
CA ILE A 69 -27.51 -1.20 6.34
C ILE A 69 -26.51 -2.30 5.98
N ARG A 70 -26.05 -2.38 4.73
CA ARG A 70 -25.02 -3.34 4.31
C ARG A 70 -23.71 -3.11 5.05
N ALA A 71 -23.21 -1.87 5.07
CA ALA A 71 -21.98 -1.53 5.78
C ALA A 71 -22.05 -1.85 7.28
N TYR A 72 -23.20 -1.59 7.92
CA TYR A 72 -23.42 -1.95 9.32
C TYR A 72 -23.43 -3.47 9.54
N ARG A 73 -24.12 -4.23 8.68
CA ARG A 73 -24.14 -5.70 8.75
C ARG A 73 -22.77 -6.31 8.48
N GLU A 74 -22.02 -5.77 7.52
CA GLU A 74 -20.64 -6.18 7.23
C GLU A 74 -19.71 -5.94 8.41
N LEU A 75 -19.87 -4.82 9.13
CA LEU A 75 -19.08 -4.53 10.34
C LEU A 75 -19.45 -5.48 11.49
N LYS A 76 -20.75 -5.72 11.70
CA LYS A 76 -21.24 -6.56 12.80
C LYS A 76 -20.99 -8.05 12.58
N ASN A 77 -21.15 -8.52 11.34
CA ASN A 77 -20.97 -9.91 10.94
C ASN A 77 -19.61 -10.15 10.30
N ARG A 78 -18.62 -9.31 10.60
CA ARG A 78 -17.26 -9.48 10.08
C ARG A 78 -16.72 -10.80 10.61
N PRO A 79 -16.30 -11.74 9.74
CA PRO A 79 -15.71 -12.99 10.21
C PRO A 79 -14.42 -12.70 10.98
N THR A 80 -14.22 -13.44 12.06
CA THR A 80 -12.97 -13.42 12.82
C THR A 80 -11.82 -14.00 12.02
N GLU A 81 -10.58 -13.71 12.45
CA GLU A 81 -9.40 -14.21 11.74
C GLU A 81 -9.30 -15.73 11.86
N SER A 82 -9.70 -16.28 13.01
CA SER A 82 -9.87 -17.72 13.23
C SER A 82 -10.78 -18.37 12.19
N GLN A 83 -11.99 -17.84 12.00
CA GLN A 83 -12.96 -18.36 11.03
C GLN A 83 -12.44 -18.27 9.60
N ARG A 84 -11.85 -17.12 9.25
CA ARG A 84 -11.38 -16.85 7.90
C ARG A 84 -10.19 -17.72 7.51
N TYR A 85 -9.29 -17.97 8.46
CA TYR A 85 -8.04 -18.66 8.20
C TYR A 85 -7.99 -20.11 8.67
N ALA A 86 -9.08 -20.61 9.28
CA ALA A 86 -9.29 -22.02 9.56
C ALA A 86 -8.99 -22.89 8.34
N LEU A 87 -8.40 -24.05 8.61
CA LEU A 87 -7.92 -24.99 7.61
C LEU A 87 -8.19 -26.41 8.09
N ASP A 88 -8.83 -27.20 7.24
CA ASP A 88 -8.87 -28.65 7.41
C ASP A 88 -7.59 -29.27 6.87
N TYR A 89 -6.81 -29.91 7.75
CA TYR A 89 -5.50 -30.49 7.43
C TYR A 89 -5.61 -31.79 6.62
N GLU A 90 -6.76 -32.45 6.61
CA GLU A 90 -6.97 -33.66 5.82
C GLU A 90 -7.22 -33.32 4.34
N THR A 91 -8.20 -32.42 4.10
CA THR A 91 -8.63 -32.04 2.75
C THR A 91 -7.89 -30.83 2.17
N MET A 92 -7.11 -30.11 2.98
CA MET A 92 -6.47 -28.83 2.62
C MET A 92 -7.48 -27.76 2.16
N THR A 93 -8.71 -27.83 2.66
CA THR A 93 -9.80 -26.91 2.35
C THR A 93 -10.00 -25.88 3.46
N ARG A 94 -10.36 -24.65 3.07
CA ARG A 94 -10.80 -23.63 4.02
C ARG A 94 -12.32 -23.75 4.20
N PRO A 95 -12.84 -24.13 5.38
CA PRO A 95 -14.28 -24.37 5.55
C PRO A 95 -15.11 -23.11 5.31
N PHE A 96 -14.62 -21.93 5.67
CA PHE A 96 -15.36 -20.68 5.49
C PHE A 96 -15.60 -20.30 4.02
N THR A 97 -14.65 -20.59 3.12
CA THR A 97 -14.76 -20.24 1.69
C THR A 97 -15.02 -21.43 0.78
N GLY A 98 -14.88 -22.67 1.28
CA GLY A 98 -14.86 -23.89 0.48
C GLY A 98 -13.68 -24.01 -0.48
N LYS A 99 -12.71 -23.09 -0.45
CA LYS A 99 -11.57 -23.07 -1.39
C LYS A 99 -10.44 -23.96 -0.88
N THR A 100 -9.89 -24.79 -1.77
CA THR A 100 -8.68 -25.59 -1.51
C THR A 100 -7.42 -24.74 -1.58
N LEU A 101 -6.41 -25.09 -0.78
CA LEU A 101 -5.08 -24.50 -0.88
C LEU A 101 -4.36 -24.96 -2.15
N PRO A 102 -3.46 -24.14 -2.72
CA PRO A 102 -2.63 -24.58 -3.84
C PRO A 102 -1.72 -25.74 -3.43
N VAL A 103 -1.54 -26.71 -4.34
CA VAL A 103 -0.81 -27.97 -4.08
C VAL A 103 0.60 -27.73 -3.53
N LEU A 104 1.30 -26.71 -4.04
CA LEU A 104 2.66 -26.37 -3.59
C LEU A 104 2.73 -25.98 -2.10
N ALA A 105 1.63 -25.47 -1.52
CA ALA A 105 1.60 -25.08 -0.11
C ALA A 105 1.31 -26.27 0.83
N TRP A 106 0.91 -27.44 0.30
CA TRP A 106 0.45 -28.55 1.15
C TRP A 106 1.58 -29.17 1.98
N GLU A 107 2.79 -29.24 1.42
CA GLU A 107 3.96 -29.77 2.13
C GLU A 107 4.32 -28.88 3.33
N ASP A 108 4.34 -27.56 3.09
CA ASP A 108 4.63 -26.55 4.11
C ASP A 108 3.57 -26.54 5.21
N VAL A 109 2.29 -26.64 4.85
CA VAL A 109 1.17 -26.72 5.81
C VAL A 109 1.30 -27.89 6.78
N ARG A 110 1.85 -29.03 6.33
CA ARG A 110 1.97 -30.23 7.16
C ARG A 110 3.20 -30.22 8.06
N ARG A 111 4.26 -29.50 7.68
CA ARG A 111 5.56 -29.54 8.37
C ARG A 111 5.82 -28.30 9.21
N GLU A 112 5.46 -27.14 8.69
CA GLU A 112 5.79 -25.85 9.28
C GLU A 112 4.64 -25.30 10.13
N SER A 113 4.96 -24.33 10.97
CA SER A 113 4.00 -23.72 11.88
C SER A 113 3.53 -22.35 11.39
N ARG A 114 2.34 -21.95 11.83
CA ARG A 114 1.86 -20.57 11.73
C ARG A 114 2.59 -19.70 12.74
N LEU A 115 2.69 -18.39 12.45
CA LEU A 115 3.36 -17.47 13.36
C LEU A 115 2.72 -17.49 14.76
N PHE A 116 1.39 -17.41 14.82
CA PHE A 116 0.66 -17.34 16.08
C PHE A 116 0.71 -18.62 16.90
N THR A 117 0.79 -19.79 16.27
CA THR A 117 1.04 -21.04 16.99
C THR A 117 2.36 -20.98 17.76
N LEU A 118 3.41 -20.41 17.15
CA LEU A 118 4.69 -20.19 17.83
C LEU A 118 4.56 -19.11 18.92
N LEU A 119 3.89 -17.99 18.63
CA LEU A 119 3.71 -16.90 19.61
C LEU A 119 2.92 -17.35 20.84
N ALA A 120 1.82 -18.08 20.66
CA ALA A 120 0.96 -18.57 21.73
C ALA A 120 1.70 -19.51 22.70
N SER A 121 2.68 -20.27 22.20
CA SER A 121 3.51 -21.15 23.05
C SER A 121 4.48 -20.39 23.97
N MET A 122 4.68 -19.09 23.74
CA MET A 122 5.66 -18.27 24.46
C MET A 122 5.03 -17.31 25.45
N ARG A 123 5.75 -17.06 26.55
CA ARG A 123 5.38 -16.02 27.52
C ARG A 123 5.34 -14.64 26.84
N MET A 124 4.27 -13.89 27.09
CA MET A 124 4.02 -12.57 26.49
C MET A 124 4.08 -12.58 24.95
N PHE A 125 3.61 -13.67 24.34
CA PHE A 125 3.59 -13.84 22.88
C PHE A 125 4.94 -13.63 22.20
N GLY A 126 6.05 -13.90 22.90
CA GLY A 126 7.40 -13.80 22.33
C GLY A 126 7.78 -12.39 21.87
N VAL A 127 7.19 -11.33 22.44
CA VAL A 127 7.57 -9.94 22.10
C VAL A 127 9.07 -9.73 22.32
N GLY A 128 9.73 -9.12 21.34
CA GLY A 128 11.18 -8.89 21.30
C GLY A 128 11.99 -10.03 20.69
N ARG A 129 11.36 -11.18 20.36
CA ARG A 129 12.03 -12.31 19.69
C ARG A 129 12.09 -12.14 18.18
N ILE A 130 13.00 -12.91 17.58
CA ILE A 130 13.26 -12.93 16.15
C ILE A 130 12.60 -14.15 15.53
N PHE A 131 11.89 -13.93 14.42
CA PHE A 131 11.25 -14.97 13.63
C PHE A 131 11.73 -14.90 12.19
N THR A 132 11.98 -16.06 11.62
CA THR A 132 12.37 -16.21 10.22
C THR A 132 11.31 -17.03 9.46
N ARG A 133 11.46 -17.10 8.15
CA ARG A 133 10.64 -17.94 7.28
C ARG A 133 11.48 -19.01 6.61
N LYS A 134 10.92 -20.20 6.42
CA LYS A 134 11.58 -21.26 5.63
C LYS A 134 11.88 -20.75 4.21
N SER A 135 10.91 -20.10 3.56
CA SER A 135 11.09 -19.54 2.22
C SER A 135 12.29 -18.59 2.11
N TRP A 136 12.57 -17.78 3.14
CA TRP A 136 13.72 -16.88 3.13
C TRP A 136 15.04 -17.59 3.38
N LEU A 137 15.06 -18.60 4.24
CA LEU A 137 16.26 -19.40 4.47
C LEU A 137 16.68 -20.17 3.21
N GLU A 138 15.73 -20.56 2.36
CA GLU A 138 16.00 -21.23 1.10
C GLU A 138 16.37 -20.25 -0.02
N GLU A 139 15.74 -19.07 -0.08
CA GLU A 139 15.94 -18.10 -1.16
C GLU A 139 17.18 -17.21 -0.96
N HIS A 140 17.55 -16.91 0.28
CA HIS A 140 18.54 -15.89 0.62
C HIS A 140 19.59 -16.41 1.60
N ILE A 141 20.85 -16.09 1.32
CA ILE A 141 21.97 -16.35 2.23
C ILE A 141 22.03 -15.25 3.29
N GLU A 142 21.61 -14.03 2.93
CA GLU A 142 21.59 -12.89 3.84
C GLU A 142 20.47 -13.02 4.88
N PRO A 143 20.68 -12.55 6.13
CA PRO A 143 19.70 -12.71 7.18
C PRO A 143 18.44 -11.90 6.88
N CYS A 144 17.31 -12.61 6.91
CA CYS A 144 15.98 -12.07 6.73
C CYS A 144 15.12 -12.50 7.91
N TYR A 145 14.60 -11.55 8.67
CA TYR A 145 13.82 -11.85 9.86
C TYR A 145 12.90 -10.70 10.28
N TRP A 146 11.93 -11.04 11.12
CA TRP A 146 11.08 -10.07 11.81
C TRP A 146 11.40 -10.07 13.30
N LYS A 147 11.63 -8.88 13.85
CA LYS A 147 11.67 -8.65 15.29
C LYS A 147 10.30 -8.16 15.75
N ILE A 148 9.58 -8.98 16.51
CA ILE A 148 8.20 -8.68 16.89
C ILE A 148 8.15 -7.66 18.02
N THR A 149 7.35 -6.61 17.86
CA THR A 149 7.18 -5.54 18.85
C THR A 149 5.80 -5.58 19.51
N LYS A 150 4.75 -5.87 18.75
CA LYS A 150 3.37 -5.87 19.23
C LYS A 150 2.61 -7.06 18.65
N VAL A 151 1.73 -7.63 19.46
CA VAL A 151 0.88 -8.76 19.06
C VAL A 151 -0.54 -8.50 19.54
N LYS A 152 -1.51 -8.64 18.64
CA LYS A 152 -2.95 -8.62 18.92
C LYS A 152 -3.52 -9.95 18.50
N VAL A 153 -3.83 -10.78 19.49
CA VAL A 153 -4.36 -12.12 19.28
C VAL A 153 -5.88 -12.09 19.15
N ASP A 154 -6.42 -12.97 18.34
CA ASP A 154 -7.84 -13.25 18.26
C ASP A 154 -8.24 -14.17 19.44
N TYR A 155 -8.89 -13.59 20.45
CA TYR A 155 -9.36 -14.31 21.64
C TYR A 155 -10.55 -15.24 21.39
N THR A 156 -11.11 -15.24 20.17
CA THR A 156 -12.19 -16.16 19.79
C THR A 156 -11.66 -17.54 19.39
N ALA A 157 -10.36 -17.65 19.08
CA ALA A 157 -9.70 -18.92 18.81
C ALA A 157 -9.38 -19.64 20.13
N GLU A 158 -9.69 -20.93 20.20
CA GLU A 158 -9.39 -21.77 21.37
C GLU A 158 -7.89 -21.80 21.70
N ASP A 159 -7.06 -22.00 20.68
CA ASP A 159 -5.60 -22.11 20.82
C ASP A 159 -4.87 -20.77 20.68
N MET A 160 -5.59 -19.65 20.55
CA MET A 160 -4.97 -18.32 20.34
C MET A 160 -4.01 -18.28 19.13
N ASP A 161 -4.27 -19.11 18.13
CA ASP A 161 -3.43 -19.40 16.97
C ASP A 161 -3.68 -18.47 15.76
N HIS A 162 -4.39 -17.37 15.99
CA HIS A 162 -4.74 -16.35 15.00
C HIS A 162 -4.59 -14.94 15.57
N GLY A 163 -4.34 -13.96 14.69
CA GLY A 163 -4.24 -12.57 15.08
C GLY A 163 -3.46 -11.69 14.09
N LYS A 164 -3.10 -10.51 14.60
CA LYS A 164 -2.24 -9.52 13.94
C LYS A 164 -0.99 -9.26 14.74
N ALA A 165 0.15 -9.20 14.06
CA ALA A 165 1.44 -8.91 14.68
C ALA A 165 2.07 -7.71 13.98
N TRP A 166 2.86 -6.95 14.73
CA TRP A 166 3.68 -5.86 14.23
C TRP A 166 5.12 -6.09 14.65
N GLY A 167 6.04 -5.68 13.80
CA GLY A 167 7.46 -5.81 14.07
C GLY A 167 8.31 -4.94 13.16
N VAL A 168 9.62 -5.02 13.39
CA VAL A 168 10.62 -4.43 12.52
C VAL A 168 11.16 -5.52 11.60
N MET A 169 11.14 -5.26 10.30
CA MET A 169 11.69 -6.17 9.29
C MET A 169 13.16 -5.87 9.07
N THR A 170 13.97 -6.91 9.06
CA THR A 170 15.32 -6.87 8.49
C THR A 170 15.31 -7.75 7.25
N PHE A 171 15.52 -7.16 6.09
CA PHE A 171 15.54 -7.87 4.81
C PHE A 171 16.92 -7.76 4.17
N LYS A 172 17.57 -8.90 3.96
CA LYS A 172 18.94 -8.99 3.41
C LYS A 172 19.93 -8.11 4.17
N GLY A 173 19.85 -8.16 5.50
CA GLY A 173 20.69 -7.35 6.39
C GLY A 173 20.35 -5.86 6.46
N LYS A 174 19.40 -5.36 5.65
CA LYS A 174 18.91 -3.97 5.76
C LYS A 174 17.72 -3.94 6.70
N GLN A 175 17.90 -3.30 7.85
CA GLN A 175 16.84 -3.08 8.82
C GLN A 175 15.96 -1.91 8.40
N GLU A 176 14.64 -2.07 8.50
CA GLU A 176 13.69 -0.97 8.35
C GLU A 176 13.60 -0.13 9.64
N ASP A 177 13.42 1.18 9.50
CA ASP A 177 13.32 2.08 10.66
C ASP A 177 11.94 2.04 11.33
N LYS A 178 10.89 1.66 10.58
CA LYS A 178 9.50 1.73 11.03
C LYS A 178 8.94 0.35 11.34
N GLU A 179 8.18 0.25 12.41
CA GLU A 179 7.36 -0.93 12.67
C GLU A 179 6.25 -1.07 11.62
N ARG A 180 6.06 -2.28 11.10
CA ARG A 180 5.02 -2.62 10.12
C ARG A 180 4.22 -3.83 10.57
N GLU A 181 3.00 -3.96 10.04
CA GLU A 181 2.19 -5.17 10.21
C GLU A 181 2.90 -6.33 9.52
N VAL A 182 3.05 -7.44 10.23
CA VAL A 182 3.68 -8.65 9.72
C VAL A 182 2.76 -9.26 8.68
N GLU A 183 3.14 -9.14 7.41
CA GLU A 183 2.39 -9.73 6.31
C GLU A 183 2.42 -11.27 6.40
N ASN A 184 1.39 -11.94 5.87
CA ASN A 184 1.39 -13.39 5.72
C ASN A 184 1.58 -14.20 7.03
N ALA A 185 1.22 -13.63 8.18
CA ALA A 185 1.34 -14.29 9.49
C ALA A 185 0.57 -15.63 9.60
N MET A 186 -0.47 -15.81 8.78
CA MET A 186 -1.30 -17.02 8.69
C MET A 186 -0.69 -18.16 7.83
N HIS A 187 0.42 -17.92 7.12
CA HIS A 187 1.07 -18.98 6.34
C HIS A 187 1.80 -19.96 7.26
N HIS A 188 1.91 -21.22 6.82
CA HIS A 188 2.71 -22.25 7.49
C HIS A 188 4.13 -22.20 6.93
N ASP A 189 4.89 -21.19 7.32
CA ASP A 189 6.25 -20.94 6.80
C ASP A 189 7.16 -20.38 7.90
N TRP A 190 6.64 -20.24 9.13
CA TRP A 190 7.33 -19.51 10.19
C TRP A 190 8.16 -20.44 11.05
N ARG A 191 9.36 -19.97 11.38
CA ARG A 191 10.29 -20.64 12.31
C ARG A 191 10.79 -19.64 13.35
N LEU A 192 10.86 -20.10 14.60
CA LEU A 192 11.41 -19.34 15.70
C LEU A 192 12.93 -19.47 15.68
N LEU A 193 13.65 -18.34 15.75
CA LEU A 193 15.09 -18.37 15.92
C LEU A 193 15.44 -18.61 17.40
N PRO A 194 16.26 -19.64 17.74
CA PRO A 194 16.71 -19.87 19.10
C PRO A 194 17.59 -18.71 19.61
N LYS A 195 17.43 -18.33 20.88
CA LYS A 195 18.13 -17.16 21.47
C LYS A 195 19.65 -17.20 21.34
N HIS A 196 20.24 -18.38 21.39
CA HIS A 196 21.70 -18.53 21.32
C HIS A 196 22.23 -18.31 19.89
N GLU A 197 21.41 -18.55 18.87
CA GLU A 197 21.77 -18.35 17.45
C GLU A 197 21.41 -16.93 16.96
N GLU A 198 20.57 -16.19 17.71
CA GLU A 198 20.12 -14.84 17.33
C GLU A 198 21.30 -13.89 17.06
N ALA A 199 22.36 -13.96 17.87
CA ALA A 199 23.53 -13.09 17.74
C ALA A 199 24.35 -13.40 16.47
N ASP A 200 24.50 -14.68 16.15
CA ASP A 200 25.28 -15.12 14.98
C ASP A 200 24.51 -14.87 13.69
N PHE A 201 23.19 -15.11 13.69
CA PHE A 201 22.33 -14.83 12.53
C PHE A 201 22.22 -13.33 12.24
N THR A 202 22.25 -12.50 13.27
CA THR A 202 22.18 -11.03 13.10
C THR A 202 23.51 -10.45 12.61
N ARG A 203 24.63 -11.15 12.82
CA ARG A 203 25.94 -10.70 12.41
C ARG A 203 26.06 -10.81 10.89
N PHE A 204 25.85 -9.69 10.21
CA PHE A 204 25.98 -9.58 8.78
C PHE A 204 26.75 -8.33 8.39
N GLU A 205 27.76 -8.51 7.55
CA GLU A 205 28.48 -7.42 6.94
C GLU A 205 27.79 -7.07 5.62
N PRO A 206 27.20 -5.86 5.50
CA PRO A 206 26.50 -5.49 4.29
C PRO A 206 27.48 -5.40 3.12
N VAL A 207 27.21 -6.20 2.09
CA VAL A 207 27.93 -6.09 0.82
C VAL A 207 27.73 -4.66 0.30
N PRO A 208 28.81 -3.94 -0.05
CA PRO A 208 28.69 -2.57 -0.54
C PRO A 208 27.82 -2.54 -1.79
N GLU A 209 26.96 -1.52 -1.87
CA GLU A 209 26.07 -1.39 -3.04
C GLU A 209 26.93 -1.24 -4.31
N PRO A 210 26.62 -2.00 -5.38
CA PRO A 210 27.40 -1.91 -6.60
C PRO A 210 27.28 -0.48 -7.18
N PRO A 211 28.36 0.04 -7.80
CA PRO A 211 28.33 1.37 -8.40
C PRO A 211 27.28 1.47 -9.50
N ILE A 212 26.83 2.70 -9.77
CA ILE A 212 25.85 2.98 -10.82
C ILE A 212 26.39 2.45 -12.15
N ARG A 213 25.63 1.56 -12.79
CA ARG A 213 25.95 1.01 -14.10
C ARG A 213 25.43 1.96 -15.18
N TYR A 214 26.22 2.16 -16.23
CA TYR A 214 25.84 2.96 -17.38
C TYR A 214 25.56 2.02 -18.55
N VAL A 215 24.45 2.25 -19.25
CA VAL A 215 24.07 1.46 -20.44
C VAL A 215 23.83 2.39 -21.61
N ILE A 216 24.17 1.93 -22.81
CA ILE A 216 23.99 2.68 -24.05
C ILE A 216 22.47 2.89 -24.27
N TYR A 217 22.09 4.07 -24.74
CA TYR A 217 20.69 4.31 -25.09
C TYR A 217 20.22 3.35 -26.21
N PRO A 218 18.95 2.94 -26.21
CA PRO A 218 18.35 2.19 -27.31
C PRO A 218 18.59 2.89 -28.67
N PRO A 219 18.71 2.15 -29.79
CA PRO A 219 19.21 2.68 -31.07
C PRO A 219 18.52 3.96 -31.56
N LEU A 220 17.19 4.02 -31.45
CA LEU A 220 16.41 5.19 -31.87
C LEU A 220 16.70 6.41 -31.00
N LEU A 221 16.67 6.25 -29.68
CA LEU A 221 16.95 7.33 -28.74
C LEU A 221 18.39 7.81 -28.85
N ARG A 222 19.34 6.88 -29.04
CA ARG A 222 20.73 7.20 -29.33
C ARG A 222 20.85 8.08 -30.58
N ALA A 223 20.20 7.70 -31.68
CA ALA A 223 20.22 8.47 -32.92
C ALA A 223 19.58 9.87 -32.76
N MET A 224 18.45 9.97 -32.04
CA MET A 224 17.80 11.26 -31.75
C MET A 224 18.69 12.18 -30.91
N ILE A 225 19.33 11.66 -29.87
CA ILE A 225 20.23 12.43 -29.00
C ILE A 225 21.46 12.92 -29.78
N LEU A 226 22.04 12.06 -30.63
CA LEU A 226 23.17 12.43 -31.49
C LEU A 226 22.77 13.50 -32.52
N ALA A 227 21.60 13.36 -33.14
CA ALA A 227 21.07 14.36 -34.07
C ALA A 227 20.84 15.72 -33.40
N GLN A 228 20.37 15.72 -32.15
CA GLN A 228 20.10 16.94 -31.38
C GLN A 228 21.37 17.64 -30.87
N LYS A 229 22.40 16.87 -30.47
CA LYS A 229 23.66 17.42 -29.95
C LYS A 229 24.61 17.96 -31.04
N GLY A 230 24.35 17.64 -32.30
CA GLY A 230 25.21 18.04 -33.42
C GLY A 230 26.49 17.20 -33.54
N LEU A 231 27.14 17.27 -34.71
CA LEU A 231 28.26 16.41 -35.11
C LEU A 231 29.57 16.59 -34.29
N SER A 232 29.65 17.55 -33.36
CA SER A 232 30.90 17.94 -32.70
C SER A 232 31.20 17.20 -31.40
N THR A 233 30.32 16.29 -30.95
CA THR A 233 30.52 15.52 -29.71
C THR A 233 30.83 14.06 -30.02
N THR A 234 32.05 13.62 -29.69
CA THR A 234 32.51 12.22 -29.83
C THR A 234 32.07 11.31 -28.67
N GLU A 235 31.46 11.87 -27.63
CA GLU A 235 31.03 11.11 -26.46
C GLU A 235 29.72 10.35 -26.72
N GLU A 236 29.75 9.03 -26.51
CA GLU A 236 28.54 8.22 -26.62
C GLU A 236 27.55 8.58 -25.51
N PRO A 237 26.28 8.86 -25.85
CA PRO A 237 25.28 9.10 -24.82
C PRO A 237 25.04 7.80 -24.04
N MET A 238 25.20 7.88 -22.72
CA MET A 238 24.96 6.76 -21.80
C MET A 238 23.82 7.09 -20.84
N LEU A 239 22.96 6.11 -20.60
CA LEU A 239 21.88 6.15 -19.62
C LEU A 239 22.42 5.61 -18.28
N PRO A 240 22.50 6.44 -17.21
CA PRO A 240 22.77 5.93 -15.88
C PRO A 240 21.60 5.05 -15.44
N LEU A 241 21.85 3.77 -15.16
CA LEU A 241 20.89 2.87 -14.53
C LEU A 241 20.79 3.16 -13.03
N ARG A 242 20.47 4.41 -12.69
CA ARG A 242 20.13 4.77 -11.32
C ARG A 242 18.73 4.24 -11.05
N ARG A 243 18.59 3.44 -9.99
CA ARG A 243 17.27 3.05 -9.49
C ARG A 243 16.69 4.25 -8.74
N ASP A 244 16.24 5.26 -9.47
CA ASP A 244 15.45 6.33 -8.87
C ASP A 244 14.08 5.70 -8.53
N ILE A 245 13.92 5.30 -7.27
CA ILE A 245 12.72 4.61 -6.78
C ILE A 245 11.57 5.63 -6.69
N LEU A 246 11.04 6.09 -7.83
CA LEU A 246 9.86 6.95 -7.87
C LEU A 246 8.58 6.16 -7.57
N LEU A 247 8.58 4.86 -7.87
CA LEU A 247 7.52 3.90 -7.55
C LEU A 247 8.16 2.70 -6.86
N SER A 248 8.09 2.69 -5.53
CA SER A 248 8.66 1.59 -4.75
C SER A 248 7.94 0.27 -5.04
N LYS A 249 8.64 -0.85 -4.90
CA LYS A 249 8.02 -2.18 -4.94
C LYS A 249 6.87 -2.29 -3.93
N GLU A 250 6.98 -1.55 -2.83
CA GLU A 250 5.92 -1.41 -1.83
C GLU A 250 4.68 -0.68 -2.37
N TYR A 251 4.83 0.36 -3.20
CA TYR A 251 3.68 1.03 -3.83
C TYR A 251 2.82 0.06 -4.64
N PHE A 252 3.45 -0.79 -5.47
CA PHE A 252 2.73 -1.80 -6.25
C PHE A 252 2.12 -2.89 -5.37
N ARG A 253 2.86 -3.37 -4.36
CA ARG A 253 2.33 -4.33 -3.37
C ARG A 253 1.12 -3.78 -2.63
N ASN A 254 1.17 -2.54 -2.18
CA ASN A 254 0.06 -1.89 -1.50
C ASN A 254 -1.15 -1.77 -2.43
N GLN A 255 -0.97 -1.40 -3.70
CA GLN A 255 -2.06 -1.41 -4.67
C GLN A 255 -2.65 -2.81 -4.90
N ASP A 256 -1.82 -3.84 -5.00
CA ASP A 256 -2.30 -5.21 -5.15
C ASP A 256 -3.04 -5.69 -3.91
N GLN A 257 -2.53 -5.37 -2.72
CA GLN A 257 -3.22 -5.64 -1.46
C GLN A 257 -4.54 -4.87 -1.38
N GLU A 258 -4.61 -3.62 -1.83
CA GLU A 258 -5.85 -2.86 -1.90
C GLU A 258 -6.84 -3.48 -2.88
N ARG A 259 -6.39 -3.86 -4.09
CA ARG A 259 -7.21 -4.59 -5.07
C ARG A 259 -7.70 -5.92 -4.50
N GLN A 260 -6.85 -6.66 -3.79
CA GLN A 260 -7.21 -7.92 -3.14
C GLN A 260 -8.17 -7.69 -1.97
N ARG A 261 -7.98 -6.65 -1.14
CA ARG A 261 -8.92 -6.26 -0.09
C ARG A 261 -10.28 -5.88 -0.68
N GLN A 262 -10.31 -5.18 -1.81
CA GLN A 262 -11.54 -4.86 -2.53
C GLN A 262 -12.24 -6.11 -3.07
N ARG A 263 -11.47 -7.08 -3.63
CA ARG A 263 -12.02 -8.37 -4.08
C ARG A 263 -12.52 -9.22 -2.90
N GLN A 264 -11.75 -9.30 -1.82
CA GLN A 264 -12.06 -10.05 -0.62
C GLN A 264 -13.22 -9.43 0.18
N ALA A 265 -13.42 -8.11 0.12
CA ALA A 265 -14.59 -7.45 0.68
C ALA A 265 -15.90 -7.89 -0.01
N GLY A 266 -15.83 -8.48 -1.21
CA GLY A 266 -16.96 -9.07 -1.92
C GLY A 266 -17.20 -10.57 -1.69
N GLU A 267 -16.30 -11.28 -0.99
CA GLU A 267 -16.34 -12.77 -0.87
C GLU A 267 -16.59 -13.27 0.56
N GLY A 268 -17.04 -12.41 1.48
CA GLY A 268 -17.22 -12.75 2.91
C GLY A 268 -18.50 -13.51 3.24
N THR A 269 -19.10 -14.23 2.30
CA THR A 269 -20.29 -15.05 2.60
C THR A 269 -19.82 -16.47 2.94
N PRO A 270 -20.11 -16.99 4.14
CA PRO A 270 -19.84 -18.39 4.45
C PRO A 270 -20.61 -19.27 3.44
N VAL A 271 -19.94 -20.31 2.93
CA VAL A 271 -20.51 -21.30 2.00
C VAL A 271 -21.21 -22.41 2.77
#